data_AF-A0A815W1G3-F1
#
_entry.id   AF-A0A815W1G3-F1
#
_cell.length_a   1.000
_cell.length_b   1.000
_cell.length_c   1.000
_cell.angle_alpha   90.00
_cell.angle_beta   90.00
_cell.angle_gamma   90.00
#
_symmetry.space_group_name_H-M   'P 1'
#
loop_
_entity.id
_entity.type
_entity.pdbx_description
1 polymer ?
#
loop_
_entity_poly.entity_id
_entity_poly.type
_entity_poly.pdbx_seq_one_letter_code
_entity_poly.pdbx_strand_id
1 'polypeptide(L)'
;MAKVPTRQLGKTGPQVSAIGCGAIVFSADHSDAKLSNLEVFLGIKFALVMSPELKTYTVRGDAQYVHEACEKSLKRLGLSSVDLYYAHCIDKTVPIEETVGAMKELINAGKVKYLGLSNCSSDTLRRAHVVHPIGC
;
A
#
# COMPACT_ATOMS: atom_id res chain seq x y z
N MET A 1 -3.47 -4.95 32.37
CA MET A 1 -2.92 -5.57 31.14
C MET A 1 -1.71 -4.75 30.69
N ALA A 2 -0.61 -5.40 30.31
CA ALA A 2 0.54 -4.69 29.75
C ALA A 2 0.18 -4.10 28.37
N LYS A 3 0.48 -2.82 28.16
CA LYS A 3 0.24 -2.14 26.87
C LYS A 3 1.24 -2.67 25.84
N VAL A 4 0.77 -3.02 24.64
CA VAL A 4 1.66 -3.42 23.53
C VAL A 4 2.61 -2.24 23.22
N PRO A 5 3.93 -2.46 23.16
CA PRO A 5 4.87 -1.39 22.80
C PRO A 5 4.55 -0.80 21.43
N THR A 6 4.88 0.47 21.23
CA THR A 6 4.75 1.15 19.93
C THR A 6 6.10 1.58 19.40
N ARG A 7 6.21 1.76 18.09
CA ARG A 7 7.40 2.26 17.40
C ARG A 7 7.00 3.24 16.30
N GLN A 8 7.91 4.13 15.93
CA GLN A 8 7.68 5.03 14.82
C GLN A 8 7.83 4.28 13.49
N LEU A 9 6.88 4.49 12.58
CA LEU A 9 6.98 3.98 11.22
C LEU A 9 7.78 4.98 10.36
N GLY A 10 8.99 4.60 9.95
CA GLY A 10 9.90 5.51 9.26
C GLY A 10 10.36 6.67 10.17
N LYS A 11 10.86 7.74 9.57
CA LYS A 11 11.34 8.92 10.33
C LYS A 11 10.24 9.93 10.67
N THR A 12 9.17 9.95 9.89
CA THR A 12 8.12 10.98 9.94
C THR A 12 6.71 10.38 10.00
N GLY A 13 6.58 9.05 10.01
CA GLY A 13 5.28 8.39 10.11
C GLY A 13 4.78 8.31 11.56
N PRO A 14 3.60 7.70 11.75
CA PRO A 14 2.94 7.65 13.04
C PRO A 14 3.55 6.56 13.93
N GLN A 15 3.13 6.55 15.20
CA GLN A 15 3.37 5.41 16.07
C GLN A 15 2.45 4.25 15.67
N VAL A 16 3.05 3.10 15.38
CA VAL A 16 2.35 1.84 15.16
C VAL A 16 2.70 0.86 16.28
N SER A 17 1.88 -0.17 16.50
CA SER A 17 2.25 -1.25 17.41
C SER A 17 3.56 -1.89 16.94
N ALA A 18 4.42 -2.26 17.89
CA ALA A 18 5.70 -2.93 17.60
C ALA A 18 5.47 -4.29 16.91
N ILE A 19 4.31 -4.90 17.13
CA ILE A 19 3.85 -6.12 16.47
C ILE A 19 2.61 -5.75 15.62
N GLY A 20 2.70 -5.97 14.31
CA GLY A 20 1.58 -5.83 13.38
C GLY A 20 0.90 -7.18 13.10
N CYS A 21 -0.30 -7.13 12.52
CA CYS A 21 -1.02 -8.33 12.09
C CYS A 21 -1.02 -8.42 10.56
N GLY A 22 -0.46 -9.49 10.01
CA GLY A 22 -0.54 -9.79 8.58
C GLY A 22 -1.85 -10.48 8.24
N ALA A 23 -2.70 -9.83 7.43
CA ALA A 23 -4.05 -10.34 7.18
C ALA A 23 -4.14 -11.49 6.15
N ILE A 24 -3.03 -11.89 5.52
CA ILE A 24 -3.01 -12.81 4.36
C ILE A 24 -3.65 -14.17 4.65
N VAL A 25 -3.57 -14.65 5.89
CA VAL A 25 -4.08 -15.98 6.29
C VAL A 25 -5.56 -15.97 6.68
N PHE A 26 -6.20 -14.80 6.81
CA PHE A 26 -7.61 -14.69 7.17
C PHE A 26 -8.52 -14.65 5.91
N SER A 27 -8.09 -15.32 4.85
CA SER A 27 -8.56 -15.20 3.46
C SER A 27 -9.94 -15.79 3.14
N ALA A 28 -10.86 -15.88 4.11
CA ALA A 28 -12.27 -16.01 3.77
C ALA A 28 -12.78 -14.61 3.43
N ASP A 29 -12.78 -14.29 2.13
CA ASP A 29 -13.39 -13.09 1.54
C ASP A 29 -13.14 -11.76 2.29
N HIS A 30 -12.12 -11.02 1.84
CA HIS A 30 -11.82 -9.65 2.32
C HIS A 30 -12.94 -8.63 2.01
N SER A 31 -14.15 -9.08 1.65
CA SER A 31 -15.30 -8.27 1.26
C SER A 31 -16.17 -7.79 2.41
N ASP A 32 -16.08 -8.39 3.60
CA ASP A 32 -17.09 -8.17 4.66
C ASP A 32 -16.54 -7.65 6.00
N ALA A 33 -15.23 -7.37 6.07
CA ALA A 33 -14.65 -6.74 7.26
C ALA A 33 -15.08 -5.26 7.32
N LYS A 34 -16.13 -4.94 8.09
CA LYS A 34 -16.46 -3.55 8.46
C LYS A 34 -15.40 -3.01 9.42
N LEU A 35 -14.39 -2.34 8.87
CA LEU A 35 -13.31 -1.73 9.63
C LEU A 35 -13.66 -0.35 10.22
N SER A 36 -14.88 0.17 9.96
CA SER A 36 -15.26 1.56 10.29
C SER A 36 -15.20 1.92 11.77
N ASN A 37 -15.18 0.93 12.69
CA ASN A 37 -15.20 1.15 14.13
C ASN A 37 -13.90 0.68 14.82
N LEU A 38 -12.86 0.31 14.06
CA LEU A 38 -11.59 -0.13 14.60
C LEU A 38 -10.57 1.01 14.57
N GLU A 39 -9.92 1.26 15.71
CA GLU A 39 -8.76 2.14 15.76
C GLU A 39 -7.51 1.35 15.32
N VAL A 40 -7.29 1.27 14.01
CA VAL A 40 -6.18 0.53 13.40
C VAL A 40 -5.42 1.39 12.41
N PHE A 41 -4.11 1.15 12.32
CA PHE A 41 -3.29 1.65 11.22
C PHE A 41 -3.36 0.64 10.07
N LEU A 42 -4.07 0.98 8.99
CA LEU A 42 -4.37 0.05 7.90
C LEU A 42 -3.43 0.23 6.71
N GLY A 43 -2.67 -0.83 6.42
CA GLY A 43 -1.82 -0.93 5.23
C GLY A 43 -2.41 -1.87 4.17
N ILE A 44 -2.52 -1.39 2.93
CA ILE A 44 -2.94 -2.19 1.77
C ILE A 44 -1.87 -2.16 0.66
N LYS A 45 -1.91 -3.13 -0.25
CA LYS A 45 -0.91 -3.26 -1.34
C LYS A 45 -1.57 -3.44 -2.71
N PHE A 46 -0.89 -3.00 -3.76
CA PHE A 46 -1.24 -3.27 -5.16
C PHE A 46 -0.04 -3.85 -5.92
N ALA A 47 -0.22 -4.16 -7.21
CA ALA A 47 0.77 -4.46 -8.26
C ALA A 47 0.49 -5.80 -8.96
N LEU A 48 0.01 -6.82 -8.24
CA LEU A 48 -0.24 -8.14 -8.81
C LEU A 48 -1.59 -8.20 -9.53
N VAL A 49 -1.56 -8.50 -10.82
CA VAL A 49 -2.74 -8.73 -11.66
C VAL A 49 -2.77 -10.20 -12.08
N MET A 50 -3.85 -10.91 -11.78
CA MET A 50 -4.04 -12.27 -12.29
C MET A 50 -4.23 -12.21 -13.81
N SER A 51 -3.39 -12.92 -14.56
CA SER A 51 -3.60 -13.21 -15.99
C SER A 51 -4.31 -14.56 -16.12
N PRO A 52 -5.58 -14.59 -16.54
CA PRO A 52 -6.30 -15.85 -16.75
C PRO A 52 -5.67 -16.70 -17.86
N GLU A 53 -5.13 -16.04 -18.89
CA GLU A 53 -4.51 -16.66 -20.06
C GLU A 53 -3.22 -17.38 -19.69
N LEU A 54 -2.33 -16.70 -18.96
CA LEU A 54 -1.04 -17.25 -18.57
C LEU A 54 -1.10 -18.08 -17.28
N LYS A 55 -2.27 -18.13 -16.62
CA LYS A 55 -2.47 -18.75 -15.30
C LYS A 55 -1.41 -18.32 -14.28
N THR A 56 -0.98 -17.06 -14.36
CA THR A 56 0.07 -16.47 -13.52
C THR A 56 -0.26 -15.02 -13.18
N TYR A 57 0.53 -14.43 -12.29
CA TYR A 57 0.44 -13.00 -12.01
C TYR A 57 1.41 -12.20 -12.87
N THR A 58 0.92 -11.10 -13.43
CA THR A 58 1.75 -10.02 -13.96
C THR A 58 1.86 -8.90 -12.93
N VAL A 59 2.88 -8.05 -13.09
CA VAL A 59 3.10 -6.89 -12.25
C VAL A 59 2.72 -5.65 -13.04
N ARG A 60 1.92 -4.76 -12.46
CA ARG A 60 1.59 -3.45 -13.04
C ARG A 60 1.88 -2.32 -12.06
N GLY A 61 2.63 -1.34 -12.53
CA GLY A 61 3.03 -0.14 -11.77
C GLY A 61 2.70 1.18 -12.46
N ASP A 62 2.05 1.16 -13.62
CA ASP A 62 1.67 2.36 -14.36
C ASP A 62 0.62 3.19 -13.61
N ALA A 63 0.61 4.49 -13.90
CA ALA A 63 -0.21 5.45 -13.16
C ALA A 63 -1.71 5.10 -13.16
N GLN A 64 -2.25 4.64 -14.29
CA GLN A 64 -3.65 4.26 -14.40
C GLN A 64 -3.99 3.11 -13.44
N TYR A 65 -3.17 2.06 -13.41
CA TYR A 65 -3.43 0.91 -12.55
C TYR A 65 -3.29 1.23 -11.06
N VAL A 66 -2.35 2.10 -10.68
CA VAL A 66 -2.19 2.57 -9.30
C VAL A 66 -3.51 3.15 -8.78
N HIS A 67 -4.15 4.02 -9.56
CA HIS A 67 -5.44 4.62 -9.19
C HIS A 67 -6.57 3.59 -9.16
N GLU A 68 -6.70 2.76 -10.19
CA GLU A 68 -7.73 1.71 -10.27
C GLU A 68 -7.66 0.72 -9.10
N ALA A 69 -6.45 0.29 -8.74
CA ALA A 69 -6.24 -0.67 -7.66
C ALA A 69 -6.54 -0.06 -6.28
N CYS A 70 -6.24 1.22 -6.08
CA CYS A 70 -6.59 1.95 -4.86
C CYS A 70 -8.11 2.03 -4.71
N GLU A 71 -8.82 2.51 -5.73
CA GLU A 71 -10.29 2.62 -5.74
C GLU A 71 -10.97 1.28 -5.49
N LYS A 72 -10.52 0.23 -6.17
CA LYS A 72 -11.07 -1.12 -5.99
C LYS A 72 -10.88 -1.62 -4.56
N SER A 73 -9.77 -1.27 -3.92
CA SER A 73 -9.49 -1.66 -2.53
C SER A 73 -10.32 -0.86 -1.53
N LEU A 74 -10.42 0.46 -1.70
CA LEU A 74 -11.27 1.34 -0.89
C LEU A 74 -12.73 0.90 -0.95
N LYS A 75 -13.24 0.65 -2.16
CA LYS A 75 -14.60 0.14 -2.36
C LYS A 75 -14.84 -1.20 -1.67
N ARG A 76 -13.90 -2.15 -1.78
CA ARG A 76 -14.01 -3.47 -1.15
C ARG A 76 -14.02 -3.37 0.39
N LEU A 77 -13.24 -2.44 0.94
CA LEU A 77 -13.15 -2.23 2.39
C LEU A 77 -14.27 -1.32 2.93
N GLY A 78 -15.05 -0.68 2.05
CA GLY A 78 -16.05 0.31 2.45
C GLY A 78 -15.44 1.55 3.10
N LEU A 79 -14.21 1.92 2.70
CA LEU A 79 -13.46 3.05 3.27
C LEU A 79 -13.26 4.16 2.23
N SER A 80 -13.14 5.40 2.69
CA SER A 80 -12.77 6.55 1.86
C SER A 80 -11.25 6.77 1.80
N SER A 81 -10.51 6.27 2.79
CA SER A 81 -9.06 6.37 2.86
C SER A 81 -8.43 5.21 3.62
N VAL A 82 -7.13 5.00 3.41
CA VAL A 82 -6.28 4.08 4.17
C VAL A 82 -5.05 4.83 4.70
N ASP A 83 -4.41 4.30 5.73
CA ASP A 83 -3.21 4.94 6.26
C ASP A 83 -2.02 4.74 5.33
N LEU A 84 -1.81 3.53 4.82
CA LEU A 84 -0.59 3.20 4.09
C LEU A 84 -0.85 2.39 2.82
N TYR A 85 -0.31 2.88 1.71
CA TYR A 85 -0.41 2.22 0.41
C TYR A 85 0.95 1.78 -0.10
N TYR A 86 1.07 0.50 -0.41
CA TYR A 86 2.32 -0.12 -0.87
C TYR A 86 2.24 -0.58 -2.32
N ALA A 87 3.31 -0.34 -3.08
CA ALA A 87 3.64 -1.19 -4.21
C ALA A 87 4.17 -2.54 -3.67
N HIS A 88 3.47 -3.64 -3.92
CA HIS A 88 3.84 -4.99 -3.43
C HIS A 88 5.16 -5.48 -4.05
N CYS A 89 5.33 -5.19 -5.34
CA CYS A 89 6.54 -5.44 -6.11
C CYS A 89 6.66 -4.37 -7.19
N ILE A 90 7.87 -4.19 -7.71
CA ILE A 90 8.18 -3.13 -8.66
C ILE A 90 7.99 -3.65 -10.09
N ASP A 91 7.16 -2.96 -10.85
CA ASP A 91 7.05 -3.14 -12.29
C ASP A 91 8.36 -2.67 -12.95
N LYS A 92 9.06 -3.59 -13.62
CA LYS A 92 10.35 -3.28 -14.25
C LYS A 92 10.20 -2.56 -15.60
N THR A 93 8.98 -2.48 -16.13
CA THR A 93 8.67 -1.84 -17.41
C THR A 93 8.23 -0.38 -17.25
N VAL A 94 7.91 0.03 -16.02
CA VAL A 94 7.46 1.38 -15.68
C VAL A 94 8.53 2.07 -14.81
N PRO A 95 8.93 3.32 -15.11
CA PRO A 95 9.80 4.09 -14.23
C PRO A 95 9.16 4.26 -12.85
N ILE A 96 9.92 4.01 -11.77
CA ILE A 96 9.40 4.10 -10.41
C ILE A 96 8.82 5.48 -10.08
N GLU A 97 9.34 6.53 -10.71
CA GLU A 97 8.88 7.90 -10.55
C GLU A 97 7.44 8.09 -11.03
N GLU A 98 7.02 7.36 -12.08
CA GLU A 98 5.64 7.36 -12.55
C GLU A 98 4.73 6.71 -11.51
N THR A 99 5.09 5.51 -11.04
CA THR A 99 4.32 4.78 -10.03
C THR A 99 4.16 5.61 -8.76
N VAL A 100 5.26 6.16 -8.23
CA VAL A 100 5.25 6.95 -7.00
C VAL A 100 4.60 8.31 -7.20
N GLY A 101 4.68 8.88 -8.41
CA GLY A 101 3.93 10.07 -8.81
C GLY A 101 2.42 9.85 -8.68
N ALA A 102 1.90 8.76 -9.25
CA ALA A 102 0.50 8.40 -9.11
C ALA A 102 0.10 8.10 -7.65
N MET A 103 0.97 7.43 -6.89
CA MET A 103 0.75 7.23 -5.45
C MET A 103 0.69 8.56 -4.68
N LYS A 104 1.51 9.55 -5.04
CA LYS A 104 1.49 10.90 -4.45
C LYS A 104 0.20 11.66 -4.80
N GLU A 105 -0.37 11.46 -5.99
CA GLU A 105 -1.68 12.02 -6.33
C GLU A 105 -2.78 11.48 -5.41
N LEU A 106 -2.72 10.20 -5.02
CA LEU A 106 -3.64 9.61 -4.05
C LEU A 106 -3.48 10.20 -2.64
N ILE A 107 -2.26 10.59 -2.24
CA ILE A 107 -2.01 11.37 -1.01
C ILE A 107 -2.70 12.73 -1.11
N ASN A 108 -2.49 13.44 -2.22
CA ASN A 108 -3.10 14.76 -2.44
C ASN A 108 -4.64 14.69 -2.47
N ALA A 109 -5.21 13.59 -2.97
CA ALA A 109 -6.64 13.34 -2.97
C ALA A 109 -7.19 12.88 -1.60
N GLY A 110 -6.34 12.70 -0.58
CA GLY A 110 -6.73 12.26 0.75
C GLY A 110 -7.14 10.79 0.85
N LYS A 111 -6.87 9.98 -0.19
CA LYS A 111 -7.20 8.55 -0.24
C LYS A 111 -6.20 7.68 0.51
N VAL A 112 -4.98 8.19 0.65
CA VAL A 112 -3.86 7.54 1.34
C VAL A 112 -3.17 8.57 2.22
N LYS A 113 -2.56 8.17 3.35
CA LYS A 113 -1.77 9.07 4.20
C LYS A 113 -0.26 8.89 4.07
N TYR A 114 0.21 7.67 3.82
CA TYR A 114 1.62 7.31 3.75
C TYR A 114 1.87 6.35 2.58
N LEU A 115 3.09 6.40 2.02
CA LEU A 115 3.53 5.53 0.95
C LEU A 115 4.61 4.55 1.42
N GLY A 116 4.56 3.33 0.91
CA GLY A 116 5.55 2.29 1.17
C GLY A 116 5.93 1.54 -0.10
N LEU A 117 7.10 0.89 -0.09
CA LEU A 117 7.54 0.01 -1.17
C LEU A 117 7.95 -1.35 -0.60
N SER A 118 7.60 -2.42 -1.31
CA SER A 118 8.00 -3.78 -0.97
C SER A 118 8.79 -4.39 -2.12
N ASN A 119 9.74 -5.28 -1.79
CA ASN A 119 10.56 -5.99 -2.78
C ASN A 119 11.25 -5.08 -3.81
N CYS A 120 11.77 -3.92 -3.37
CA CYS A 120 12.46 -2.96 -4.22
C CYS A 120 13.99 -2.99 -3.99
N SER A 121 14.75 -2.57 -5.01
CA SER A 121 16.19 -2.37 -4.87
C SER A 121 16.50 -1.07 -4.11
N SER A 122 17.71 -0.93 -3.59
CA SER A 122 18.15 0.32 -2.94
C SER A 122 18.15 1.51 -3.91
N ASP A 123 18.49 1.30 -5.18
CA ASP A 123 18.42 2.32 -6.23
C ASP A 123 16.97 2.80 -6.44
N THR A 124 16.06 1.84 -6.64
CA THR A 124 14.63 2.10 -6.80
C THR A 124 14.07 2.88 -5.60
N LEU A 125 14.43 2.49 -4.38
CA LEU A 125 13.98 3.17 -3.16
C LEU A 125 14.47 4.62 -3.10
N ARG A 126 15.73 4.89 -3.46
CA ARG A 126 16.28 6.26 -3.47
C ARG A 126 15.56 7.14 -4.48
N ARG A 127 15.35 6.64 -5.70
CA ARG A 127 14.62 7.35 -6.77
C ARG A 127 13.17 7.63 -6.38
N ALA A 128 12.47 6.64 -5.83
CA ALA A 128 11.13 6.81 -5.29
C ALA A 128 11.07 7.91 -4.22
N HIS A 129 12.01 7.88 -3.27
CA HIS A 129 12.05 8.81 -2.14
C HIS A 129 12.27 10.28 -2.55
N VAL A 130 12.87 10.52 -3.73
CA VAL A 130 13.00 11.87 -4.32
C VAL A 130 11.63 12.41 -4.76
N VAL A 131 10.74 11.55 -5.29
CA VAL A 131 9.41 11.96 -5.75
C VAL A 131 8.46 12.22 -4.58
N HIS A 132 8.46 11.32 -3.60
CA HIS A 132 7.72 11.44 -2.34
C HIS A 132 8.38 10.60 -1.23
N PRO A 133 8.43 11.08 0.03
CA PRO A 133 8.99 10.30 1.12
C PRO A 133 8.32 8.93 1.30
N ILE A 134 9.11 7.87 1.19
CA ILE A 134 8.69 6.49 1.43
C ILE A 134 8.94 6.14 2.91
N GLY A 135 7.89 5.75 3.63
CA GLY A 135 7.90 5.50 5.08
C GLY A 135 8.40 4.12 5.51
N CYS A 136 8.48 3.17 4.57
CA CYS A 136 8.82 1.76 4.81
C CYS A 136 9.06 1.02 3.50
#